data_AF-A0A6L5GER1-F1
#
_entry.id   AF-A0A6L5GER1-F1
#
_cell.length_a   1.000
_cell.length_b   1.000
_cell.length_c   1.000
_cell.angle_alpha   90.00
_cell.angle_beta   90.00
_cell.angle_gamma   90.00
#
_symmetry.space_group_name_H-M   'P 1'
#
loop_
_entity.id
_entity.type
_entity.pdbx_description
1 polymer ?
#
loop_
_entity_poly.entity_id
_entity_poly.type
_entity_poly.pdbx_seq_one_letter_code
_entity_poly.pdbx_strand_id
1 'polypeptide(L)'
;MIVGIVSSVAATMIVWAAAVAWNHRGHLVAWSYSVLLRSRVRVSVAALIRLEIDGRFVLFHTKRHPGTYGPPGGVFKFRESARPVLDRIQFEEEQQPREPKSAYRDIRGYIPAVAIGGFLRWIASGEGRESAVECLRRELGEELGEIGLPELREYVPQLCFRSVRRIVETPRKVPGWAYRQLRHIEVHDLDLESEGASAFVEALRSAEAAGRGEMLLVTAEDINHGRDGLAILGSQSCYLIRNRKLRQDIPRMSR
;
A
#
# COMPACT_ATOMS: atom_id res chain seq x y z
N MET A 1 -26.09 -1.62 49.89
CA MET A 1 -26.17 -0.43 49.03
C MET A 1 -24.80 0.01 48.54
N ILE A 2 -23.82 0.24 49.42
CA ILE A 2 -22.44 0.65 49.06
C ILE A 2 -21.75 -0.34 48.12
N VAL A 3 -21.85 -1.66 48.38
CA VAL A 3 -21.25 -2.70 47.53
C VAL A 3 -21.75 -2.62 46.09
N GLY A 4 -23.06 -2.45 45.87
CA GLY A 4 -23.63 -2.35 44.53
C GLY A 4 -23.21 -1.10 43.75
N ILE A 5 -22.97 0.01 44.44
CA ILE A 5 -22.45 1.25 43.83
C ILE A 5 -20.96 1.09 43.46
N VAL A 6 -20.16 0.44 44.32
CA VAL A 6 -18.75 0.16 44.02
C VAL A 6 -18.63 -0.79 42.82
N SER A 7 -19.47 -1.83 42.75
CA SER A 7 -19.49 -2.76 41.62
C SER A 7 -19.86 -2.10 40.29
N SER A 8 -20.84 -1.19 40.27
CA SER A 8 -21.27 -0.51 39.05
C SER A 8 -20.24 0.50 38.54
N VAL A 9 -19.56 1.21 39.44
CA VAL A 9 -18.45 2.11 39.10
C VAL A 9 -17.27 1.32 38.52
N ALA A 10 -16.88 0.21 39.16
CA ALA A 10 -15.80 -0.65 38.67
C ALA A 10 -16.11 -1.24 37.28
N ALA A 11 -17.32 -1.74 37.08
CA ALA A 11 -17.75 -2.26 35.77
C ALA A 11 -17.74 -1.17 34.69
N THR A 12 -18.21 0.03 35.01
CA THR A 12 -18.20 1.18 34.08
C THR A 12 -16.78 1.58 33.71
N MET A 13 -15.86 1.62 34.68
CA MET A 13 -14.44 1.90 34.41
C MET A 13 -13.79 0.82 33.54
N ILE A 14 -14.11 -0.46 33.73
CA ILE A 14 -13.58 -1.56 32.91
C ILE A 14 -14.12 -1.46 31.48
N VAL A 15 -15.42 -1.23 31.31
CA VAL A 15 -16.04 -1.07 29.98
C VAL A 15 -15.49 0.17 29.27
N TRP A 16 -15.34 1.29 29.99
CA TRP A 16 -14.73 2.50 29.45
C TRP A 16 -13.26 2.27 29.07
N ALA A 17 -12.46 1.65 29.94
CA ALA A 17 -11.07 1.31 29.65
C ALA A 17 -10.94 0.35 28.46
N ALA A 18 -11.83 -0.65 28.35
CA ALA A 18 -11.89 -1.55 27.21
C ALA A 18 -12.29 -0.82 25.92
N ALA A 19 -13.26 0.08 25.97
CA ALA A 19 -13.68 0.91 24.83
C ALA A 19 -12.57 1.87 24.39
N VAL A 20 -11.89 2.53 25.34
CA VAL A 20 -10.72 3.38 25.09
C VAL A 20 -9.57 2.56 24.50
N ALA A 21 -9.25 1.41 25.08
CA ALA A 21 -8.21 0.51 24.56
C ALA A 21 -8.54 0.00 23.15
N TRP A 22 -9.82 -0.29 22.87
CA TRP A 22 -10.29 -0.68 21.55
C TRP A 22 -10.18 0.46 20.53
N ASN A 23 -10.60 1.67 20.92
CA ASN A 23 -10.53 2.88 20.10
C ASN A 23 -9.07 3.30 19.84
N HIS A 24 -8.15 3.02 20.77
CA HIS A 24 -6.73 3.33 20.65
C HIS A 24 -5.84 2.10 20.37
N ARG A 25 -6.42 0.98 19.91
CA ARG A 25 -5.67 -0.27 19.67
C ARG A 25 -4.45 -0.08 18.76
N GLY A 26 -4.52 0.84 17.80
CA GLY A 26 -3.38 1.20 16.95
C GLY A 26 -2.21 1.83 17.71
N HIS A 27 -2.49 2.64 18.74
CA HIS A 27 -1.48 3.24 19.61
C HIS A 27 -0.90 2.24 20.62
N LEU A 28 -1.72 1.33 21.16
CA LEU A 28 -1.25 0.26 22.05
C LEU A 28 -0.28 -0.70 21.33
N VAL A 29 -0.63 -1.07 20.10
CA VAL A 29 0.23 -1.87 19.23
C VAL A 29 1.53 -1.12 18.93
N ALA A 30 1.46 0.17 18.55
CA ALA A 30 2.66 0.98 18.33
C ALA A 30 3.55 1.07 19.60
N TRP A 31 2.95 1.28 20.78
CA TRP A 31 3.66 1.36 22.06
C TRP A 31 4.37 0.05 22.41
N SER A 32 3.72 -1.10 22.18
CA SER A 32 4.36 -2.41 22.37
C SER A 32 5.62 -2.58 21.52
N TYR A 33 5.62 -2.08 20.28
CA TYR A 33 6.80 -2.12 19.41
C TYR A 33 7.88 -1.13 19.86
N SER A 34 7.52 0.05 20.37
CA SER A 34 8.47 1.01 20.93
C SER A 34 9.25 0.44 22.12
N VAL A 35 8.61 -0.40 22.94
CA VAL A 35 9.24 -1.02 24.11
C VAL A 35 10.02 -2.28 23.74
N LEU A 36 9.49 -3.09 22.81
CA LEU A 36 10.07 -4.40 22.45
C LEU A 36 11.13 -4.33 21.35
N LEU A 37 11.13 -3.28 20.51
CA LEU A 37 12.08 -3.11 19.41
C LEU A 37 12.96 -1.89 19.66
N ARG A 38 14.22 -2.12 20.04
CA ARG A 38 15.25 -1.07 20.03
C ARG A 38 15.85 -0.81 18.64
N SER A 39 15.32 -1.45 17.60
CA SER A 39 15.84 -1.40 16.23
C SER A 39 15.07 -0.41 15.35
N ARG A 40 15.71 0.03 14.26
CA ARG A 40 15.00 0.70 13.16
C ARG A 40 14.00 -0.26 12.51
N VAL A 41 12.89 0.31 12.03
CA VAL A 41 11.82 -0.38 11.31
C VAL A 41 11.71 0.23 9.93
N ARG A 42 11.69 -0.63 8.90
CA ARG A 42 11.42 -0.20 7.53
C ARG A 42 9.94 0.15 7.41
N VAL A 43 9.62 1.31 6.87
CA VAL A 43 8.26 1.74 6.57
C VAL A 43 8.08 1.86 5.06
N SER A 44 6.88 1.58 4.59
CA SER A 44 6.51 1.77 3.18
C SER A 44 5.03 2.12 3.09
N VAL A 45 4.73 3.23 2.41
CA VAL A 45 3.37 3.74 2.24
C VAL A 45 3.03 3.75 0.76
N ALA A 46 2.00 3.00 0.37
CA ALA A 46 1.67 2.78 -1.03
C ALA A 46 0.17 2.92 -1.32
N ALA A 47 -0.17 3.26 -2.55
CA ALA A 47 -1.51 3.18 -3.09
C ALA A 47 -1.58 2.12 -4.20
N LEU A 48 -2.67 1.34 -4.23
CA LEU A 48 -2.92 0.32 -5.25
C LEU A 48 -4.27 0.57 -5.92
N ILE A 49 -4.34 0.35 -7.23
CA ILE A 49 -5.58 0.35 -7.99
C ILE A 49 -6.17 -1.06 -7.96
N ARG A 50 -7.41 -1.18 -7.48
CA ARG A 50 -8.26 -2.35 -7.70
C ARG A 50 -9.06 -2.10 -8.97
N LEU A 51 -8.44 -2.46 -10.09
CA LEU A 51 -9.06 -2.35 -11.41
C LEU A 51 -9.67 -3.71 -11.79
N GLU A 52 -10.99 -3.73 -11.97
CA GLU A 52 -11.75 -4.93 -12.30
C GLU A 52 -12.40 -4.79 -13.68
N ILE A 53 -12.24 -5.80 -14.51
CA ILE A 53 -12.86 -5.93 -15.84
C ILE A 53 -13.51 -7.31 -15.89
N ASP A 54 -14.83 -7.34 -16.03
CA ASP A 54 -15.62 -8.58 -16.19
C ASP A 54 -15.36 -9.64 -15.09
N GLY A 55 -15.26 -9.19 -13.82
CA GLY A 55 -15.00 -10.07 -12.67
C GLY A 55 -13.54 -10.46 -12.46
N ARG A 56 -12.61 -9.90 -13.25
CA ARG A 56 -11.17 -10.17 -13.19
C ARG A 56 -10.38 -8.92 -12.87
N PHE A 57 -9.30 -9.07 -12.12
CA PHE A 57 -8.41 -7.99 -11.73
C PHE A 57 -7.30 -7.80 -12.76
N VAL A 58 -7.05 -6.55 -13.14
CA VAL A 58 -5.91 -6.17 -13.99
C VAL A 58 -4.63 -6.18 -13.16
N LEU A 59 -3.62 -6.91 -13.63
CA LEU A 59 -2.26 -6.89 -13.08
C LEU A 59 -1.23 -6.58 -14.16
N PHE A 60 -0.22 -5.79 -13.80
CA PHE A 60 0.88 -5.40 -14.66
C PHE A 60 2.14 -6.18 -14.34
N HIS A 61 2.91 -6.52 -15.36
CA HIS A 61 4.22 -7.15 -15.18
C HIS A 61 5.16 -6.22 -14.43
N THR A 62 5.94 -6.79 -13.51
CA THR A 62 6.96 -6.04 -12.77
C THR A 62 8.33 -6.24 -13.40
N LYS A 63 8.92 -5.18 -13.96
CA LYS A 63 10.30 -5.22 -14.50
C LYS A 63 11.34 -5.67 -13.47
N ARG A 64 11.09 -5.38 -12.18
CA ARG A 64 11.98 -5.72 -11.05
C ARG A 64 12.00 -7.23 -10.75
N HIS A 65 10.94 -7.96 -11.09
CA HIS A 65 10.86 -9.41 -10.92
C HIS A 65 10.23 -10.02 -12.18
N PRO A 66 11.04 -10.33 -13.21
CA PRO A 66 10.57 -10.99 -14.42
C PRO A 66 9.65 -12.18 -14.12
N GLY A 67 8.50 -12.23 -14.80
CA GLY A 67 7.47 -13.26 -14.62
C GLY A 67 6.56 -13.02 -13.41
N THR A 68 6.73 -11.91 -12.69
CA THR A 68 5.83 -11.50 -11.60
C THR A 68 4.90 -10.39 -12.08
N TYR A 69 3.64 -10.44 -11.64
CA TYR A 69 2.61 -9.46 -11.94
C TYR A 69 2.01 -8.90 -10.64
N GLY A 70 1.70 -7.61 -10.63
CA GLY A 70 1.15 -6.90 -9.48
C GLY A 70 0.04 -5.93 -9.86
N PRO A 71 -0.77 -5.51 -8.87
CA PRO A 71 -1.74 -4.44 -9.08
C PRO A 71 -1.03 -3.15 -9.47
N PRO A 72 -1.61 -2.36 -10.38
CA PRO A 72 -1.08 -1.05 -10.70
C PRO A 72 -1.02 -0.16 -9.45
N GLY A 73 0.02 0.66 -9.37
CA GLY A 73 0.24 1.60 -8.27
C GLY A 73 1.59 1.43 -7.59
N GLY A 74 1.84 2.26 -6.60
CA GLY A 74 3.18 2.34 -6.02
C GLY A 74 3.25 3.20 -4.78
N VAL A 75 4.44 3.73 -4.52
CA VAL A 75 4.75 4.37 -3.25
C VAL A 75 4.42 5.85 -3.32
N PHE A 76 3.76 6.36 -2.29
CA PHE A 76 3.50 7.78 -2.14
C PHE A 76 4.82 8.55 -2.06
N LYS A 77 4.87 9.73 -2.66
CA LYS A 77 5.95 10.69 -2.43
C LYS A 77 5.57 11.72 -1.37
N PHE A 78 6.54 12.14 -0.56
CA PHE A 78 6.39 13.31 0.30
C PHE A 78 6.79 14.58 -0.44
N ARG A 79 6.28 15.72 0.02
CA ARG A 79 6.63 17.07 -0.45
C ARG A 79 7.66 17.67 0.51
N GLU A 80 8.42 18.67 0.05
CA GLU A 80 9.45 19.33 0.87
C GLU A 80 8.88 19.88 2.20
N SER A 81 7.61 20.32 2.20
CA SER A 81 6.92 20.77 3.41
C SER A 81 6.81 19.72 4.53
N ALA A 82 6.94 18.43 4.23
CA ALA A 82 6.95 17.36 5.23
C ALA A 82 8.32 17.18 5.91
N ARG A 83 9.41 17.77 5.38
CA ARG A 83 10.77 17.57 5.89
C ARG A 83 10.90 17.81 7.40
N PRO A 84 10.36 18.90 7.97
CA PRO A 84 10.46 19.13 9.42
C PRO A 84 9.78 18.04 10.28
N VAL A 85 8.69 17.45 9.79
CA VAL A 85 7.99 16.36 10.48
C VAL A 85 8.76 15.06 10.33
N LEU A 86 9.27 14.78 9.13
CA LEU A 86 10.10 13.60 8.82
C LEU A 86 11.41 13.57 9.63
N ASP A 87 12.07 14.71 9.77
CA ASP A 87 13.29 14.85 10.57
C ASP A 87 13.00 14.58 12.06
N ARG A 88 11.87 15.08 12.58
CA ARG A 88 11.45 14.85 13.98
C ARG A 88 11.22 13.37 14.28
N ILE A 89 10.73 12.60 13.30
CA ILE A 89 10.55 11.15 13.42
C ILE A 89 11.78 10.36 12.94
N GLN A 90 12.88 11.05 12.62
CA GLN A 90 14.15 10.48 12.17
C GLN A 90 13.98 9.55 10.97
N PHE A 91 13.12 9.94 10.02
CA PHE A 91 12.91 9.19 8.79
C PHE A 91 14.12 9.28 7.88
N GLU A 92 14.64 8.12 7.52
CA GLU A 92 15.74 7.96 6.56
C GLU A 92 15.20 7.31 5.29
N GLU A 93 15.24 8.03 4.18
CA GLU A 93 14.84 7.52 2.87
C GLU A 93 15.63 6.26 2.51
N GLU A 94 14.95 5.25 1.95
CA GLU A 94 15.64 4.07 1.42
C GLU A 94 16.38 4.44 0.14
N GLN A 95 17.70 4.51 0.21
CA GLN A 95 18.52 4.75 -0.98
C GLN A 95 18.48 3.52 -1.89
N GLN A 96 18.14 3.72 -3.16
CA GLN A 96 18.29 2.70 -4.21
C GLN A 96 19.51 3.04 -5.06
N PRO A 97 20.67 2.35 -4.87
CA PRO A 97 21.94 2.72 -5.49
C PRO A 97 21.91 2.79 -7.02
N ARG A 98 20.99 2.04 -7.65
CA ARG A 98 20.88 1.90 -9.11
C ARG A 98 19.79 2.78 -9.75
N GLU A 99 18.90 3.39 -8.97
CA GLU A 99 17.78 4.22 -9.47
C GLU A 99 17.56 5.48 -8.61
N PRO A 100 18.57 6.36 -8.46
CA PRO A 100 18.51 7.47 -7.50
C PRO A 100 17.40 8.48 -7.79
N LYS A 101 16.98 8.63 -9.07
CA LYS A 101 15.91 9.58 -9.45
C LYS A 101 14.49 9.03 -9.23
N SER A 102 14.28 7.73 -9.39
CA SER A 102 12.95 7.08 -9.23
C SER A 102 12.49 7.07 -7.77
N ALA A 103 13.41 6.78 -6.85
CA ALA A 103 13.13 6.67 -5.42
C ALA A 103 13.10 8.02 -4.66
N TYR A 104 13.32 9.14 -5.35
CA TYR A 104 13.39 10.45 -4.71
C TYR A 104 12.08 10.79 -3.99
N ARG A 105 12.18 11.11 -2.70
CA ARG A 105 11.06 11.45 -1.82
C ARG A 105 10.02 10.35 -1.63
N ASP A 106 10.35 9.09 -1.90
CA ASP A 106 9.47 7.99 -1.57
C ASP A 106 9.20 7.93 -0.06
N ILE A 107 7.94 7.70 0.33
CA ILE A 107 7.60 7.35 1.71
C ILE A 107 7.89 5.86 1.92
N ARG A 108 9.17 5.53 1.74
CA ARG A 108 9.79 4.22 1.86
C ARG A 108 11.16 4.42 2.45
N GLY A 109 11.40 3.89 3.63
CA GLY A 109 12.58 4.23 4.40
C GLY A 109 12.60 3.58 5.77
N TYR A 110 13.36 4.14 6.68
CA TYR A 110 13.58 3.60 8.02
C TYR A 110 13.26 4.65 9.08
N ILE A 111 12.58 4.24 10.14
CA ILE A 111 12.36 5.05 11.34
C ILE A 111 12.75 4.26 12.59
N PRO A 112 13.12 4.91 13.71
CA PRO A 112 13.15 4.26 15.00
C PRO A 112 11.78 3.66 15.36
N ALA A 113 11.75 2.48 15.99
CA ALA A 113 10.47 1.87 16.39
C ALA A 113 9.63 2.79 17.30
N VAL A 114 10.28 3.57 18.16
CA VAL A 114 9.63 4.56 19.03
C VAL A 114 8.86 5.63 18.26
N ALA A 115 9.22 5.89 17.00
CA ALA A 115 8.61 6.90 16.17
C ALA A 115 7.39 6.38 15.37
N ILE A 116 7.07 5.09 15.42
CA ILE A 116 5.95 4.48 14.66
C ILE A 116 4.63 5.22 14.92
N GLY A 117 4.33 5.54 16.18
CA GLY A 117 3.09 6.25 16.52
C GLY A 117 3.03 7.66 15.91
N GLY A 118 4.16 8.37 15.87
CA GLY A 118 4.27 9.68 15.22
C GLY A 118 4.12 9.58 13.70
N PHE A 119 4.79 8.60 13.10
CA PHE A 119 4.71 8.31 11.67
C PHE A 119 3.27 8.01 11.23
N LEU A 120 2.56 7.12 11.92
CA LEU A 120 1.18 6.77 11.57
C LEU A 120 0.22 7.96 11.70
N ARG A 121 0.42 8.83 12.69
CA ARG A 121 -0.37 10.08 12.81
C ARG A 121 -0.11 11.03 11.65
N TRP A 122 1.14 11.20 11.24
CA TRP A 122 1.49 12.01 10.08
C TRP A 122 0.90 11.45 8.77
N ILE A 123 0.97 10.13 8.55
CA ILE A 123 0.34 9.51 7.37
C ILE A 123 -1.17 9.75 7.35
N ALA A 124 -1.82 9.67 8.51
CA ALA A 124 -3.25 9.89 8.66
C ALA A 124 -3.67 11.34 8.42
N SER A 125 -2.81 12.34 8.67
CA SER A 125 -3.13 13.75 8.38
C SER A 125 -3.13 14.05 6.89
N GLY A 126 -2.35 13.30 6.09
CA GLY A 126 -2.21 13.55 4.65
C GLY A 126 -1.35 14.78 4.31
N GLU A 127 -0.85 15.50 5.31
CA GLU A 127 -0.13 16.75 5.12
C GLU A 127 1.27 16.52 4.55
N GLY A 128 1.63 17.32 3.55
CA GLY A 128 2.97 17.28 2.97
C GLY A 128 3.30 15.98 2.21
N ARG A 129 2.29 15.26 1.71
CA ARG A 129 2.48 14.12 0.78
C ARG A 129 1.52 14.17 -0.39
N GLU A 130 1.80 13.38 -1.42
CA GLU A 130 0.85 13.11 -2.50
C GLU A 130 -0.49 12.63 -1.93
N SER A 131 -1.57 13.14 -2.52
CA SER A 131 -2.90 12.53 -2.44
C SER A 131 -2.90 11.18 -3.14
N ALA A 132 -3.90 10.33 -2.85
CA ALA A 132 -4.04 9.06 -3.54
C ALA A 132 -4.20 9.24 -5.05
N VAL A 133 -4.94 10.27 -5.48
CA VAL A 133 -5.13 10.57 -6.90
C VAL A 133 -3.82 10.94 -7.58
N GLU A 134 -3.01 11.84 -6.99
CA GLU A 134 -1.69 12.21 -7.54
C GLU A 134 -0.76 11.00 -7.64
N CYS A 135 -0.67 10.19 -6.57
CA CYS A 135 0.15 8.99 -6.53
C CYS A 135 -0.28 7.97 -7.60
N LEU A 136 -1.58 7.63 -7.66
CA LEU A 136 -2.10 6.63 -8.59
C LEU A 136 -1.98 7.07 -10.05
N ARG A 137 -2.22 8.35 -10.37
CA ARG A 137 -2.01 8.87 -11.73
C ARG A 137 -0.55 8.78 -12.16
N ARG A 138 0.37 9.18 -11.27
CA ARG A 138 1.81 9.10 -11.55
C ARG A 138 2.24 7.65 -11.81
N GLU A 139 1.93 6.75 -10.89
CA GLU A 139 2.33 5.34 -10.98
C GLU A 139 1.68 4.65 -12.19
N LEU A 140 0.37 4.85 -12.41
CA LEU A 140 -0.32 4.30 -13.58
C LEU A 140 0.28 4.80 -14.90
N GLY A 141 0.59 6.10 -14.98
CA GLY A 141 1.26 6.67 -16.14
C GLY A 141 2.64 6.06 -16.39
N GLU A 142 3.47 5.93 -15.35
CA GLU A 142 4.77 5.28 -15.44
C GLU A 142 4.63 3.82 -15.93
N GLU A 143 3.85 3.01 -15.22
CA GLU A 143 3.68 1.57 -15.46
C GLU A 143 3.06 1.25 -16.83
N LEU A 144 2.11 2.05 -17.33
CA LEU A 144 1.54 1.87 -18.68
C LEU A 144 2.62 1.88 -19.78
N GLY A 145 3.61 2.75 -19.66
CA GLY A 145 4.74 2.72 -20.60
C GLY A 145 5.72 1.58 -20.32
N GLU A 146 5.78 1.09 -19.10
CA GLU A 146 6.61 -0.07 -18.77
C GLU A 146 6.09 -1.37 -19.37
N ILE A 147 4.78 -1.54 -19.38
CA ILE A 147 4.11 -2.71 -19.95
C ILE A 147 3.84 -2.59 -21.46
N GLY A 148 4.32 -1.52 -22.13
CA GLY A 148 4.17 -1.36 -23.57
C GLY A 148 2.79 -0.87 -24.04
N LEU A 149 2.06 -0.15 -23.19
CA LEU A 149 0.80 0.54 -23.52
C LEU A 149 0.89 2.07 -23.29
N PRO A 150 1.93 2.76 -23.79
CA PRO A 150 2.13 4.19 -23.53
C PRO A 150 1.01 5.08 -24.08
N GLU A 151 0.28 4.64 -25.10
CA GLU A 151 -0.85 5.37 -25.69
C GLU A 151 -1.95 5.61 -24.66
N LEU A 152 -2.17 4.67 -23.72
CA LEU A 152 -3.24 4.79 -22.72
C LEU A 152 -2.95 5.85 -21.64
N ARG A 153 -1.76 6.45 -21.66
CA ARG A 153 -1.42 7.56 -20.75
C ARG A 153 -2.28 8.79 -20.96
N GLU A 154 -2.89 8.95 -22.13
CA GLU A 154 -3.77 10.08 -22.43
C GLU A 154 -5.00 10.16 -21.52
N TYR A 155 -5.50 9.00 -21.06
CA TYR A 155 -6.67 8.93 -20.16
C TYR A 155 -6.33 9.29 -18.71
N VAL A 156 -5.09 9.01 -18.27
CA VAL A 156 -4.67 9.06 -16.87
C VAL A 156 -4.94 10.40 -16.17
N PRO A 157 -4.73 11.59 -16.78
CA PRO A 157 -4.98 12.87 -16.12
C PRO A 157 -6.43 13.09 -15.68
N GLN A 158 -7.40 12.41 -16.29
CA GLN A 158 -8.83 12.57 -16.02
C GLN A 158 -9.36 11.56 -14.99
N LEU A 159 -8.70 10.39 -14.87
CA LEU A 159 -9.18 9.31 -14.01
C LEU A 159 -9.29 9.72 -12.54
N CYS A 160 -10.42 9.43 -11.92
CA CYS A 160 -10.62 9.58 -10.48
C CYS A 160 -10.61 8.22 -9.79
N PHE A 161 -10.37 8.24 -8.47
CA PHE A 161 -10.23 7.01 -7.68
C PHE A 161 -11.04 7.11 -6.41
N ARG A 162 -11.74 6.03 -6.08
CA ARG A 162 -12.56 5.91 -4.87
C ARG A 162 -11.88 5.01 -3.86
N SER A 163 -11.69 5.52 -2.64
CA SER A 163 -11.10 4.76 -1.54
C SER A 163 -11.98 3.55 -1.18
N VAL A 164 -11.37 2.36 -1.17
CA VAL A 164 -12.02 1.11 -0.76
C VAL A 164 -11.62 0.77 0.66
N ARG A 165 -10.31 0.78 0.94
CA ARG A 165 -9.78 0.34 2.23
C ARG A 165 -8.36 0.83 2.48
N ARG A 166 -8.02 0.88 3.76
CA ARG A 166 -6.68 1.13 4.26
C ARG A 166 -6.20 -0.06 5.09
N ILE A 167 -4.98 -0.49 4.83
CA ILE A 167 -4.36 -1.66 5.44
C ILE A 167 -3.07 -1.21 6.12
N VAL A 168 -2.94 -1.51 7.41
CA VAL A 168 -1.71 -1.25 8.17
C VAL A 168 -1.15 -2.59 8.65
N GLU A 169 -0.08 -3.04 8.01
CA GLU A 169 0.69 -4.19 8.49
C GLU A 169 1.59 -3.74 9.63
N THR A 170 1.46 -4.38 10.79
CA THR A 170 2.38 -4.18 11.91
C THR A 170 3.81 -4.61 11.54
N PRO A 171 4.85 -4.10 12.24
CA PRO A 171 6.24 -4.50 12.02
C PRO A 171 6.47 -6.01 12.04
N ARG A 172 6.66 -6.61 10.85
CA ARG A 172 6.94 -8.04 10.66
C ARG A 172 8.34 -8.28 10.13
N LYS A 173 8.97 -9.39 10.52
CA LYS A 173 10.27 -9.80 9.98
C LYS A 173 10.11 -10.07 8.49
N VAL A 174 10.96 -9.47 7.66
CA VAL A 174 11.00 -9.76 6.23
C VAL A 174 12.02 -10.88 6.00
N PRO A 175 11.64 -11.98 5.32
CA PRO A 175 12.55 -13.08 5.01
C PRO A 175 13.80 -12.58 4.27
N GLY A 176 14.98 -13.02 4.70
CA GLY A 176 16.25 -12.63 4.08
C GLY A 176 16.78 -11.25 4.47
N TRP A 177 16.06 -10.46 5.28
CA TRP A 177 16.47 -9.11 5.66
C TRP A 177 16.64 -8.94 7.17
N ALA A 178 17.59 -8.10 7.59
CA ALA A 178 17.85 -7.82 9.00
C ALA A 178 16.72 -7.01 9.67
N TYR A 179 15.98 -6.21 8.90
CA TYR A 179 14.94 -5.32 9.41
C TYR A 179 13.57 -5.99 9.59
N ARG A 180 12.72 -5.32 10.36
CA ARG A 180 11.26 -5.53 10.36
C ARG A 180 10.62 -4.45 9.50
N GLN A 181 9.46 -4.76 8.93
CA GLN A 181 8.75 -3.84 8.05
C GLN A 181 7.31 -3.60 8.49
N LEU A 182 6.93 -2.33 8.52
CA LEU A 182 5.58 -1.82 8.60
C LEU A 182 5.13 -1.38 7.19
N ARG A 183 3.90 -1.71 6.80
CA ARG A 183 3.30 -1.23 5.56
C ARG A 183 2.01 -0.48 5.84
N HIS A 184 1.80 0.62 5.14
CA HIS A 184 0.51 1.28 5.04
C HIS A 184 0.09 1.28 3.57
N ILE A 185 -1.05 0.68 3.27
CA ILE A 185 -1.52 0.47 1.90
C ILE A 185 -2.92 1.04 1.78
N GLU A 186 -3.13 1.89 0.79
CA GLU A 186 -4.45 2.41 0.43
C GLU A 186 -4.88 1.74 -0.87
N VAL A 187 -6.05 1.10 -0.86
CA VAL A 187 -6.60 0.44 -2.05
C VAL A 187 -7.76 1.27 -2.54
N HIS A 188 -7.76 1.58 -3.84
CA HIS A 188 -8.75 2.41 -4.49
C HIS A 188 -9.32 1.73 -5.73
N ASP A 189 -10.61 1.92 -5.97
CA ASP A 189 -11.22 1.57 -7.25
C ASP A 189 -11.01 2.70 -8.25
N LEU A 190 -10.94 2.35 -9.54
CA LEU A 190 -11.19 3.32 -10.60
C LEU A 190 -12.65 3.79 -10.50
N ASP A 191 -12.86 5.10 -10.48
CA ASP A 191 -14.19 5.67 -10.56
C ASP A 191 -14.68 5.64 -12.01
N LEU A 192 -15.58 4.71 -12.32
CA LEU A 192 -16.13 4.54 -13.66
C LEU A 192 -17.01 5.72 -14.12
N GLU A 193 -17.42 6.59 -13.20
CA GLU A 193 -18.15 7.82 -13.53
C GLU A 193 -17.20 8.97 -13.94
N SER A 194 -15.89 8.80 -13.74
CA SER A 194 -14.92 9.82 -14.13
C SER A 194 -14.70 9.88 -15.64
N GLU A 195 -14.42 11.09 -16.13
CA GLU A 195 -14.17 11.33 -17.55
C GLU A 195 -13.02 10.43 -18.06
N GLY A 196 -13.24 9.80 -19.21
CA GLY A 196 -12.27 8.89 -19.82
C GLY A 196 -12.17 7.49 -19.17
N ALA A 197 -12.80 7.22 -18.02
CA ALA A 197 -12.64 5.94 -17.33
C ALA A 197 -13.19 4.74 -18.13
N SER A 198 -14.41 4.85 -18.68
CA SER A 198 -14.99 3.79 -19.51
C SER A 198 -14.18 3.53 -20.78
N ALA A 199 -13.66 4.59 -21.42
CA ALA A 199 -12.81 4.47 -22.60
C ALA A 199 -11.47 3.80 -22.26
N PHE A 200 -10.87 4.18 -21.12
CA PHE A 200 -9.65 3.56 -20.61
C PHE A 200 -9.82 2.06 -20.34
N VAL A 201 -10.93 1.67 -19.69
CA VAL A 201 -11.25 0.26 -19.43
C VAL A 201 -11.44 -0.52 -20.73
N GLU A 202 -12.16 0.04 -21.71
CA GLU A 202 -12.36 -0.60 -23.00
C GLU A 202 -11.05 -0.74 -23.78
N ALA A 203 -10.17 0.26 -23.70
CA ALA A 203 -8.87 0.21 -24.34
C ALA A 203 -7.95 -0.85 -23.70
N LEU A 204 -8.00 -1.01 -22.37
CA LEU A 204 -7.32 -2.12 -21.68
C LEU A 204 -7.89 -3.48 -22.09
N ARG A 205 -9.22 -3.63 -22.14
CA ARG A 205 -9.87 -4.86 -22.61
C ARG A 205 -9.43 -5.20 -24.04
N SER A 206 -9.44 -4.22 -24.93
CA SER A 206 -9.01 -4.37 -26.32
C SER A 206 -7.53 -4.73 -26.44
N ALA A 207 -6.67 -4.14 -25.60
CA ALA A 207 -5.25 -4.48 -25.57
C ALA A 207 -5.02 -5.92 -25.10
N GLU A 208 -5.70 -6.36 -24.04
CA GLU A 208 -5.59 -7.74 -23.55
C GLU A 208 -6.06 -8.76 -24.59
N ALA A 209 -7.22 -8.54 -25.20
CA ALA A 209 -7.76 -9.42 -26.23
C ALA A 209 -6.85 -9.54 -27.46
N ALA A 210 -6.09 -8.48 -27.76
CA ALA A 210 -5.10 -8.45 -28.83
C ALA A 210 -3.72 -9.01 -28.41
N GLY A 211 -3.56 -9.47 -27.16
CA GLY A 211 -2.28 -9.90 -26.60
C GLY A 211 -1.24 -8.78 -26.53
N ARG A 212 -1.68 -7.51 -26.47
CA ARG A 212 -0.81 -6.34 -26.39
C ARG A 212 -0.58 -5.95 -24.93
N GLY A 213 0.68 -5.68 -24.64
CA GLY A 213 1.15 -5.23 -23.36
C GLY A 213 1.39 -6.35 -22.35
N GLU A 214 2.28 -6.10 -21.40
CA GLU A 214 2.65 -7.07 -20.37
C GLU A 214 1.69 -6.99 -19.18
N MET A 215 0.43 -7.38 -19.40
CA MET A 215 -0.61 -7.41 -18.36
C MET A 215 -1.43 -8.71 -18.36
N LEU A 216 -2.15 -8.95 -17.27
CA LEU A 216 -3.00 -10.13 -17.06
C LEU A 216 -4.35 -9.73 -16.44
N LEU A 217 -5.39 -10.47 -16.82
CA LEU A 217 -6.70 -10.45 -16.16
C LEU A 217 -6.86 -11.72 -15.32
N VAL A 218 -6.81 -11.57 -14.00
CA VAL A 218 -6.81 -12.70 -13.07
C VAL A 218 -8.05 -12.74 -12.19
N THR A 219 -8.52 -13.92 -11.82
CA THR A 219 -9.64 -14.07 -10.89
C THR A 219 -9.20 -13.88 -9.43
N ALA A 220 -10.17 -13.78 -8.53
CA ALA A 220 -9.90 -13.82 -7.09
C ALA A 220 -9.27 -15.16 -6.64
N GLU A 221 -9.57 -16.26 -7.33
CA GLU A 221 -8.99 -17.58 -7.08
C GLU A 221 -7.51 -17.62 -7.44
N ASP A 222 -7.15 -17.09 -8.62
CA ASP A 222 -5.75 -16.96 -9.04
C ASP A 222 -4.95 -16.11 -8.05
N ILE A 223 -5.52 -15.01 -7.54
CA ILE A 223 -4.90 -14.20 -6.48
C ILE A 223 -4.69 -15.02 -5.21
N ASN A 224 -5.65 -15.86 -4.82
CA ASN A 224 -5.54 -16.73 -3.64
C ASN A 224 -4.44 -17.78 -3.82
N HIS A 225 -4.36 -18.39 -5.00
CA HIS A 225 -3.35 -19.38 -5.33
C HIS A 225 -1.96 -18.74 -5.46
N GLY A 226 -1.91 -17.55 -6.07
CA GLY A 226 -0.72 -16.74 -6.27
C GLY A 226 -0.04 -16.92 -7.60
N ARG A 227 -0.74 -17.54 -8.54
CA ARG A 227 -0.28 -17.76 -9.90
C ARG A 227 -1.49 -17.79 -10.83
N ASP A 228 -1.22 -17.46 -12.08
CA ASP A 228 -2.09 -17.73 -13.23
C ASP A 228 -1.20 -18.38 -14.31
N GLY A 229 -1.38 -19.67 -14.53
CA GLY A 229 -0.44 -20.49 -15.31
C GLY A 229 1.00 -20.38 -14.81
N LEU A 230 1.91 -19.88 -15.66
CA LEU A 230 3.33 -19.66 -15.33
C LEU A 230 3.59 -18.30 -14.66
N ALA A 231 2.62 -17.38 -14.68
CA ALA A 231 2.78 -16.06 -14.10
C ALA A 231 2.70 -16.14 -12.58
N ILE A 232 3.61 -15.45 -11.89
CA ILE A 232 3.59 -15.34 -10.43
C ILE A 232 2.87 -14.07 -10.03
N LEU A 233 1.88 -14.17 -9.16
CA LEU A 233 1.14 -13.00 -8.68
C LEU A 233 1.77 -12.49 -7.39
N GLY A 234 2.21 -11.23 -7.42
CA GLY A 234 2.83 -10.54 -6.31
C GLY A 234 1.99 -10.65 -5.03
N SER A 235 2.65 -10.75 -3.88
CA SER A 235 1.95 -10.90 -2.60
C SER A 235 0.99 -9.74 -2.28
N GLN A 236 1.26 -8.56 -2.84
CA GLN A 236 0.42 -7.37 -2.73
C GLN A 236 -0.91 -7.50 -3.48
N SER A 237 -1.05 -8.39 -4.47
CA SER A 237 -2.32 -8.63 -5.18
C SER A 237 -3.39 -9.17 -4.23
N CYS A 238 -3.01 -9.79 -3.10
CA CYS A 238 -3.95 -10.16 -2.04
C CYS A 238 -4.77 -8.96 -1.56
N TYR A 239 -4.22 -7.75 -1.56
CA TYR A 239 -4.92 -6.57 -1.05
C TYR A 239 -6.11 -6.11 -1.89
N LEU A 240 -6.20 -6.58 -3.13
CA LEU A 240 -7.36 -6.32 -3.99
C LEU A 240 -8.62 -6.98 -3.40
N ILE A 241 -8.47 -8.17 -2.82
CA ILE A 241 -9.59 -9.00 -2.34
C ILE A 241 -9.69 -9.13 -0.82
N ARG A 242 -8.67 -8.71 -0.04
CA ARG A 242 -8.65 -8.88 1.43
C ARG A 242 -7.74 -7.88 2.15
N ASN A 243 -7.86 -7.82 3.48
CA ASN A 243 -7.09 -6.92 4.35
C ASN A 243 -5.78 -7.53 4.89
N ARG A 244 -5.34 -8.69 4.37
CA ARG A 244 -4.16 -9.40 4.85
C ARG A 244 -3.41 -10.11 3.73
N LYS A 245 -2.09 -10.17 3.83
CA LYS A 245 -1.28 -11.05 2.99
C LYS A 245 -1.55 -12.52 3.27
N LEU A 246 -1.51 -13.31 2.20
CA LEU A 246 -1.43 -14.77 2.26
C LEU A 246 0.00 -15.29 2.12
N ARG A 247 0.84 -14.52 1.41
CA ARG A 247 2.18 -14.95 0.98
C ARG A 247 3.21 -13.91 1.37
N GLN A 248 4.45 -14.38 1.54
CA GLN A 248 5.61 -13.51 1.72
C GLN A 248 5.95 -12.81 0.40
N ASP A 249 6.66 -11.69 0.48
CA ASP A 249 7.17 -11.03 -0.72
C ASP A 249 8.17 -11.92 -1.43
N ILE A 250 8.14 -11.88 -2.76
CA ILE A 250 9.16 -12.51 -3.58
C ILE A 250 10.45 -11.70 -3.39
N PRO A 251 11.56 -12.34 -2.97
CA PRO A 251 12.83 -11.64 -2.85
C PRO A 251 13.24 -11.03 -4.18
N ARG A 252 13.86 -9.85 -4.15
CA ARG A 252 14.49 -9.28 -5.34
C ARG A 252 15.53 -10.27 -5.87
N MET A 253 15.49 -10.56 -7.17
CA MET A 253 16.58 -11.30 -7.80
C MET A 253 17.85 -10.44 -7.71
N SER A 254 18.91 -10.99 -7.12
CA SER A 254 20.23 -10.38 -7.20
C SER A 254 20.69 -10.42 -8.66
N ARG A 255 20.75 -9.25 -9.30
CA ARG A 255 21.56 -9.06 -10.50
C ARG A 255 22.94 -8.58 -10.09
#